data_AF-A0A380LMV3-F1
#
_entry.id   AF-A0A380LMV3-F1
#
_cell.length_a   1.000
_cell.length_b   1.000
_cell.length_c   1.000
_cell.angle_alpha   90.00
_cell.angle_beta   90.00
_cell.angle_gamma   90.00
#
_symmetry.space_group_name_H-M   'P 1'
#
loop_
_entity.id
_entity.type
_entity.pdbx_description
1 polymer ?
#
loop_
_entity_poly.entity_id
_entity_poly.type
_entity_poly.pdbx_seq_one_letter_code
_entity_poly.pdbx_strand_id
1 'polypeptide(L)'
;MIKKIISAVLVCAFGILLFGCGSSEKVQMQEAKEVVADYFEDLKSAKFDKASDYVSSDYKDPLRLEEIEPALSGLMLGMNASMNTGEEFKKSFHQFMDVVMNQIVNTYDIEKAKWQKEGVVDVQVNFEGKDLASFDPADLDEDANTYMESYLVENQDRLTALYEEKGEQEAYKVILDELSKPLFELLEKHVKEDLPDITYKVRLRVEKQNDEWLITKSEIMN
;
A
#
# COMPACT_ATOMS: atom_id res chain seq x y z
N MET A 1 26.12 42.85 -13.84
CA MET A 1 26.67 41.88 -12.88
C MET A 1 25.61 40.80 -12.65
N ILE A 2 25.96 39.53 -12.93
CA ILE A 2 25.56 38.30 -12.19
C ILE A 2 24.05 37.94 -12.22
N LYS A 3 23.52 36.76 -12.59
CA LYS A 3 23.92 35.42 -13.11
C LYS A 3 22.60 34.78 -13.62
N LYS A 4 22.50 34.32 -14.89
CA LYS A 4 22.41 32.91 -15.33
C LYS A 4 21.34 31.99 -14.67
N ILE A 5 20.57 31.34 -15.56
CA ILE A 5 19.79 30.06 -15.43
C ILE A 5 18.37 30.29 -14.85
N ILE A 6 17.25 30.03 -15.55
CA ILE A 6 16.80 28.76 -16.15
C ILE A 6 15.99 29.00 -17.43
N SER A 7 16.43 28.34 -18.51
CA SER A 7 15.63 28.00 -19.69
C SER A 7 15.44 26.48 -19.65
N ALA A 8 14.19 26.01 -19.58
CA ALA A 8 13.73 24.64 -19.87
C ALA A 8 12.19 24.70 -19.81
N VAL A 9 11.49 25.06 -20.89
CA VAL A 9 11.00 24.13 -21.93
C VAL A 9 10.16 23.02 -21.26
N LEU A 10 8.85 23.19 -21.05
CA LEU A 10 7.78 23.18 -22.07
C LEU A 10 7.77 21.88 -22.90
N VAL A 11 7.73 20.72 -22.21
CA VAL A 11 7.38 19.40 -22.76
C VAL A 11 6.68 18.60 -21.65
N CYS A 12 5.35 18.64 -21.56
CA CYS A 12 4.56 17.64 -20.81
C CYS A 12 3.06 17.60 -21.19
N ALA A 13 2.58 18.42 -22.13
CA ALA A 13 1.18 18.38 -22.53
C ALA A 13 1.06 18.77 -24.00
N PHE A 14 1.19 17.79 -24.91
CA PHE A 14 0.63 17.76 -26.28
C PHE A 14 1.21 16.53 -27.00
N GLY A 15 0.75 15.34 -26.60
CA GLY A 15 0.92 14.09 -27.35
C GLY A 15 -0.41 13.55 -27.91
N ILE A 16 -1.52 14.26 -27.68
CA ILE A 16 -2.81 13.94 -28.29
C ILE A 16 -2.92 14.82 -29.53
N LEU A 17 -2.67 14.22 -30.70
CA LEU A 17 -3.35 14.43 -31.98
C LEU A 17 -2.45 13.90 -33.11
N LEU A 18 -3.03 13.00 -33.92
CA LEU A 18 -2.58 12.45 -35.21
C LEU A 18 -1.93 11.06 -35.23
N PHE A 19 -2.70 10.00 -34.93
CA PHE A 19 -2.57 8.72 -35.66
C PHE A 19 -3.93 8.03 -35.82
N GLY A 20 -4.65 8.42 -36.87
CA GLY A 20 -5.65 7.54 -37.47
C GLY A 20 -4.95 6.56 -38.43
N CYS A 21 -5.40 5.30 -38.41
CA CYS A 21 -5.10 4.18 -39.32
C CYS A 21 -4.05 3.16 -38.80
N GLY A 22 -4.56 2.11 -38.12
CA GLY A 22 -3.87 0.86 -37.80
C GLY A 22 -2.71 1.01 -36.81
N SER A 23 -3.00 0.97 -35.50
CA SER A 23 -1.93 0.93 -34.49
C SER A 23 -1.11 -0.34 -34.70
N SER A 24 0.14 -0.19 -35.12
CA SER A 24 1.04 -1.33 -35.30
C SER A 24 1.15 -2.13 -33.99
N GLU A 25 1.45 -3.42 -34.09
CA GLU A 25 1.72 -4.30 -32.94
C GLU A 25 2.65 -3.63 -31.91
N LYS A 26 3.71 -2.96 -32.37
CA LYS A 26 4.67 -2.27 -31.50
C LYS A 26 4.05 -1.11 -30.71
N VAL A 27 3.16 -0.35 -31.33
CA VAL A 27 2.46 0.78 -30.68
C VAL A 27 1.53 0.26 -29.60
N GLN A 28 0.72 -0.75 -29.92
CA GLN A 28 -0.21 -1.34 -28.95
C GLN A 28 0.52 -1.98 -27.76
N MET A 29 1.64 -2.67 -28.01
CA MET A 29 2.46 -3.19 -26.92
C MET A 29 3.07 -2.10 -26.04
N GLN A 30 3.40 -0.94 -26.61
CA GLN A 30 3.92 0.18 -25.84
C GLN A 30 2.82 0.82 -24.98
N GLU A 31 1.65 1.10 -25.56
CA GLU A 31 0.48 1.62 -24.84
C GLU A 31 0.07 0.69 -23.68
N ALA A 32 0.03 -0.62 -23.92
CA ALA A 32 -0.28 -1.59 -22.87
C ALA A 32 0.76 -1.63 -21.75
N LYS A 33 2.05 -1.44 -22.07
CA LYS A 33 3.11 -1.35 -21.05
C LYS A 33 2.98 -0.08 -20.20
N GLU A 34 2.61 1.04 -20.81
CA GLU A 34 2.40 2.30 -20.10
C GLU A 34 1.27 2.18 -19.07
N VAL A 35 0.12 1.60 -19.46
CA VAL A 35 -0.98 1.31 -18.51
C VAL A 35 -0.51 0.45 -17.34
N VAL A 36 0.26 -0.60 -17.61
CA VAL A 36 0.79 -1.48 -16.56
C VAL A 36 1.82 -0.77 -15.68
N ALA A 37 2.65 0.11 -16.25
CA ALA A 37 3.60 0.91 -15.48
C ALA A 37 2.88 1.88 -14.55
N ASP A 38 1.88 2.60 -15.04
CA ASP A 38 1.10 3.55 -14.26
C ASP A 38 0.33 2.83 -13.12
N TYR A 39 -0.27 1.67 -13.40
CA TYR A 39 -0.88 0.80 -12.40
C TYR A 39 0.09 0.45 -11.26
N PHE A 40 1.28 -0.06 -11.58
CA PHE A 40 2.27 -0.45 -10.57
C PHE A 40 2.92 0.74 -9.87
N GLU A 41 3.05 1.90 -10.53
CA GLU A 41 3.55 3.11 -9.89
C GLU A 41 2.57 3.66 -8.85
N ASP A 42 1.26 3.60 -9.13
CA ASP A 42 0.24 3.95 -8.16
C ASP A 42 0.18 2.92 -7.01
N LEU A 43 0.28 1.61 -7.27
CA LEU A 43 0.42 0.60 -6.21
C LEU A 43 1.65 0.83 -5.33
N LYS A 44 2.79 1.11 -5.94
CA LYS A 44 4.06 1.41 -5.24
C LYS A 44 3.98 2.67 -4.39
N SER A 45 3.16 3.62 -4.81
CA SER A 45 2.87 4.85 -4.05
C SER A 45 1.74 4.66 -3.02
N ALA A 46 1.30 3.43 -2.76
CA ALA A 46 0.14 3.07 -1.94
C ALA A 46 -1.18 3.78 -2.35
N LYS A 47 -1.34 4.11 -3.64
CA LYS A 47 -2.55 4.74 -4.18
C LYS A 47 -3.47 3.71 -4.83
N PHE A 48 -3.96 2.76 -4.05
CA PHE A 48 -4.78 1.63 -4.54
C PHE A 48 -6.06 2.08 -5.25
N ASP A 49 -6.73 3.12 -4.75
CA ASP A 49 -7.88 3.73 -5.41
C ASP A 49 -7.55 4.19 -6.84
N LYS A 50 -6.38 4.81 -7.06
CA LYS A 50 -5.97 5.25 -8.40
C LYS A 50 -5.53 4.09 -9.27
N ALA A 51 -4.85 3.10 -8.68
CA ALA A 51 -4.51 1.88 -9.39
C ALA A 51 -5.77 1.19 -9.95
N SER A 52 -6.91 1.31 -9.26
CA SER A 52 -8.19 0.77 -9.74
C SER A 52 -8.71 1.42 -11.05
N ASP A 53 -8.22 2.60 -11.43
CA ASP A 53 -8.61 3.26 -12.68
C ASP A 53 -8.03 2.53 -13.92
N TYR A 54 -6.97 1.73 -13.77
CA TYR A 54 -6.31 1.02 -14.87
C TYR A 54 -6.83 -0.40 -15.10
N VAL A 55 -7.79 -0.87 -14.29
CA VAL A 55 -8.34 -2.23 -14.37
C VAL A 55 -9.78 -2.22 -14.85
N SER A 56 -10.23 -3.30 -15.49
CA SER A 56 -11.63 -3.44 -15.86
C SER A 56 -12.51 -3.69 -14.63
N SER A 57 -13.79 -3.33 -14.71
CA SER A 57 -14.74 -3.49 -13.59
C SER A 57 -14.91 -4.95 -13.10
N ASP A 58 -14.58 -5.93 -13.95
CA ASP A 58 -14.63 -7.36 -13.66
C ASP A 58 -13.27 -7.96 -13.29
N TYR A 59 -12.21 -7.14 -13.24
CA TYR A 59 -10.88 -7.56 -12.82
C TYR A 59 -10.90 -8.08 -11.37
N LYS A 60 -10.09 -9.11 -11.13
CA LYS A 60 -9.86 -9.68 -9.81
C LYS A 60 -8.38 -9.95 -9.66
N ASP A 61 -7.78 -9.37 -8.63
CA ASP A 61 -6.37 -9.59 -8.36
C ASP A 61 -6.17 -10.96 -7.69
N PRO A 62 -5.27 -11.83 -8.19
CA PRO A 62 -5.02 -13.14 -7.60
C PRO A 62 -4.42 -13.04 -6.21
N LEU A 63 -3.77 -11.92 -5.87
CA LEU A 63 -3.23 -11.62 -4.55
C LEU A 63 -4.24 -10.85 -3.68
N ARG A 64 -5.41 -10.51 -4.23
CA ARG A 64 -6.52 -9.86 -3.52
C ARG A 64 -6.10 -8.54 -2.84
N LEU A 65 -5.26 -7.77 -3.53
CA LEU A 65 -4.72 -6.51 -3.01
C LEU A 65 -5.83 -5.51 -2.63
N GLU A 66 -6.96 -5.56 -3.32
CA GLU A 66 -8.15 -4.76 -3.06
C GLU A 66 -8.80 -5.03 -1.70
N GLU A 67 -8.49 -6.17 -1.07
CA GLU A 67 -9.08 -6.55 0.21
C GLU A 67 -8.25 -6.12 1.43
N ILE A 68 -6.99 -5.72 1.23
CA ILE A 68 -6.06 -5.42 2.32
C ILE A 68 -6.52 -4.19 3.10
N GLU A 69 -6.82 -3.08 2.42
CA GLU A 69 -7.29 -1.86 3.08
C GLU A 69 -8.63 -2.05 3.82
N PRO A 70 -9.66 -2.68 3.23
CA PRO A 70 -10.88 -3.04 3.96
C PRO A 70 -10.63 -3.91 5.19
N ALA A 71 -9.71 -4.89 5.10
CA ALA A 71 -9.37 -5.76 6.22
C ALA A 71 -8.71 -4.99 7.36
N LEU A 72 -7.72 -4.13 7.05
CA LEU A 72 -7.05 -3.27 8.03
C LEU A 72 -8.02 -2.26 8.67
N SER A 73 -8.88 -1.65 7.86
CA SER A 73 -9.93 -0.73 8.34
C SER A 73 -10.93 -1.45 9.26
N GLY A 74 -11.32 -2.67 8.90
CA GLY A 74 -12.18 -3.53 9.73
C GLY A 74 -11.54 -3.87 11.08
N LEU A 75 -10.23 -4.14 11.09
CA LEU A 75 -9.46 -4.38 12.30
C LEU A 75 -9.44 -3.13 13.20
N MET A 76 -9.22 -1.94 12.65
CA MET A 76 -9.33 -0.68 13.40
C MET A 76 -10.69 -0.52 14.07
N LEU A 77 -11.76 -0.71 13.29
CA LEU A 77 -13.13 -0.56 13.76
C LEU A 77 -13.43 -1.55 14.89
N GLY A 78 -12.97 -2.79 14.77
CA GLY A 78 -13.07 -3.81 15.80
C GLY A 78 -12.35 -3.42 17.09
N MET A 79 -11.08 -2.98 16.98
CA MET A 79 -10.31 -2.53 18.14
C MET A 79 -10.97 -1.32 18.82
N ASN A 80 -11.34 -0.30 18.06
CA ASN A 80 -12.01 0.90 18.59
C ASN A 80 -13.34 0.56 19.29
N ALA A 81 -14.13 -0.37 18.74
CA ALA A 81 -15.37 -0.82 19.35
C ALA A 81 -15.15 -1.61 20.66
N SER A 82 -14.08 -2.41 20.73
CA SER A 82 -13.78 -3.25 21.90
C SER A 82 -13.01 -2.55 23.02
N MET A 83 -12.13 -1.61 22.68
CA MET A 83 -11.15 -1.01 23.60
C MET A 83 -11.46 0.45 23.95
N ASN A 84 -12.50 1.04 23.37
CA ASN A 84 -12.87 2.46 23.57
C ASN A 84 -11.66 3.40 23.36
N THR A 85 -11.00 3.27 22.21
CA THR A 85 -9.75 3.98 21.92
C THR A 85 -9.99 5.47 21.65
N GLY A 86 -8.97 6.31 21.88
CA GLY A 86 -9.02 7.73 21.61
C GLY A 86 -8.42 8.11 20.27
N GLU A 87 -8.19 9.41 20.09
CA GLU A 87 -7.81 9.97 18.77
C GLU A 87 -6.36 9.70 18.42
N GLU A 88 -5.44 9.69 19.40
CA GLU A 88 -4.04 9.37 19.13
C GLU A 88 -3.87 7.90 18.73
N PHE A 89 -4.63 6.98 19.34
CA PHE A 89 -4.64 5.59 18.90
C PHE A 89 -5.06 5.45 17.43
N LYS A 90 -6.16 6.08 17.03
CA LYS A 90 -6.66 6.02 15.64
C LYS A 90 -5.63 6.59 14.67
N LYS A 91 -5.00 7.71 15.04
CA LYS A 91 -3.97 8.35 14.23
C LYS A 91 -2.73 7.47 14.06
N SER A 92 -2.23 6.86 15.13
CA SER A 92 -1.09 5.94 15.05
C SER A 92 -1.44 4.66 14.30
N PHE A 93 -2.67 4.16 14.42
CA PHE A 93 -3.14 3.03 13.61
C PHE A 93 -3.16 3.37 12.11
N HIS A 94 -3.68 4.54 11.71
CA HIS A 94 -3.65 4.96 10.31
C HIS A 94 -2.22 5.11 9.78
N GLN A 95 -1.30 5.66 10.58
CA GLN A 95 0.12 5.74 10.20
C GLN A 95 0.73 4.36 9.97
N PHE A 96 0.42 3.39 10.84
CA PHE A 96 0.82 2.01 10.67
C PHE A 96 0.21 1.38 9.41
N MET A 97 -1.08 1.62 9.13
CA MET A 97 -1.70 1.18 7.87
C MET A 97 -0.97 1.74 6.66
N ASP A 98 -0.68 3.04 6.64
CA ASP A 98 0.06 3.68 5.54
C ASP A 98 1.41 2.97 5.33
N VAL A 99 2.11 2.63 6.41
CA VAL A 99 3.36 1.87 6.32
C VAL A 99 3.16 0.50 5.69
N VAL A 100 2.20 -0.29 6.17
CA VAL A 100 1.90 -1.61 5.63
C VAL A 100 1.57 -1.53 4.14
N MET A 101 0.72 -0.58 3.77
CA MET A 101 0.29 -0.39 2.38
C MET A 101 1.46 -0.01 1.46
N ASN A 102 2.39 0.81 1.94
CA ASN A 102 3.62 1.16 1.21
C ASN A 102 4.63 0.00 1.09
N GLN A 103 4.45 -1.11 1.82
CA GLN A 103 5.31 -2.28 1.74
C GLN A 103 4.77 -3.38 0.80
N ILE A 104 3.55 -3.23 0.27
CA ILE A 104 2.93 -4.23 -0.64
C ILE A 104 3.67 -4.29 -1.98
N VAL A 105 4.03 -3.14 -2.54
CA VAL A 105 4.84 -3.03 -3.76
C VAL A 105 5.96 -2.04 -3.50
N ASN A 106 7.17 -2.53 -3.25
CA ASN A 106 8.36 -1.71 -3.08
C ASN A 106 9.01 -1.37 -4.42
N THR A 107 9.13 -2.39 -5.29
CA THR A 107 9.71 -2.24 -6.63
C THR A 107 8.97 -3.10 -7.64
N TYR A 108 9.08 -2.73 -8.93
CA TYR A 108 8.59 -3.55 -10.03
C TYR A 108 9.46 -3.37 -11.28
N ASP A 109 9.45 -4.38 -12.14
CA ASP A 109 10.11 -4.40 -13.44
C ASP A 109 9.21 -5.04 -14.50
N ILE A 110 8.99 -4.33 -15.60
CA ILE A 110 8.23 -4.84 -16.75
C ILE A 110 9.19 -5.60 -17.68
N GLU A 111 9.26 -6.92 -17.52
CA GLU A 111 10.17 -7.76 -18.28
C GLU A 111 9.90 -7.74 -19.78
N LYS A 112 8.63 -7.97 -20.17
CA LYS A 112 8.25 -8.10 -21.59
C LYS A 112 6.76 -7.89 -21.81
N ALA A 113 6.44 -7.50 -23.04
CA ALA A 113 5.08 -7.55 -23.58
C ALA A 113 5.04 -8.50 -24.77
N LYS A 114 3.90 -9.17 -24.94
CA LYS A 114 3.63 -10.09 -26.03
C LYS A 114 2.27 -9.76 -26.63
N TRP A 115 2.29 -9.28 -27.86
CA TRP A 115 1.10 -9.10 -28.67
C TRP A 115 0.38 -10.44 -28.88
N GLN A 116 -0.94 -10.44 -28.68
CA GLN A 116 -1.78 -11.62 -28.91
C GLN A 116 -2.63 -11.44 -30.17
N LYS A 117 -3.29 -10.29 -30.25
CA LYS A 117 -4.11 -9.84 -31.38
C LYS A 117 -4.34 -8.34 -31.25
N GLU A 118 -4.96 -7.73 -32.25
CA GLU A 118 -5.39 -6.33 -32.16
C GLU A 118 -6.26 -6.11 -30.91
N GLY A 119 -5.92 -5.06 -30.16
CA GLY A 119 -6.56 -4.70 -28.90
C GLY A 119 -6.24 -5.63 -27.73
N VAL A 120 -5.29 -6.57 -27.84
CA VAL A 120 -4.95 -7.49 -26.73
C VAL A 120 -3.44 -7.75 -26.64
N VAL A 121 -2.86 -7.40 -25.48
CA VAL A 121 -1.45 -7.58 -25.16
C VAL A 121 -1.32 -8.25 -23.81
N ASP A 122 -0.43 -9.24 -23.69
CA ASP A 122 -0.02 -9.76 -22.38
C ASP A 122 1.29 -9.09 -21.95
N VAL A 123 1.36 -8.56 -20.74
CA VAL A 123 2.53 -7.92 -20.13
C VAL A 123 2.99 -8.76 -18.95
N GLN A 124 4.29 -9.04 -18.85
CA GLN A 124 4.88 -9.73 -17.68
C GLN A 124 5.61 -8.73 -16.81
N VAL A 125 5.33 -8.81 -15.51
CA VAL A 125 5.91 -7.94 -14.49
C VAL A 125 6.45 -8.81 -13.37
N ASN A 126 7.65 -8.47 -12.89
CA ASN A 126 8.09 -8.90 -11.58
C ASN A 126 7.88 -7.72 -10.63
N PHE A 127 7.35 -7.97 -9.44
CA PHE A 127 7.33 -6.96 -8.40
C PHE A 127 7.72 -7.58 -7.06
N GLU A 128 8.24 -6.73 -6.19
CA GLU A 128 8.77 -7.11 -4.88
C GLU A 128 8.05 -6.28 -3.81
N GLY A 129 7.76 -6.93 -2.70
CA GLY A 129 7.19 -6.31 -1.50
C GLY A 129 7.55 -7.13 -0.26
N LYS A 130 7.04 -6.72 0.90
CA LYS A 130 7.19 -7.49 2.14
C LYS A 130 6.23 -8.68 2.15
N ASP A 131 6.70 -9.81 2.70
CA ASP A 131 5.85 -10.97 2.97
C ASP A 131 4.96 -10.70 4.19
N LEU A 132 3.92 -9.89 4.00
CA LEU A 132 2.97 -9.55 5.06
C LEU A 132 2.22 -10.78 5.59
N ALA A 133 2.16 -11.87 4.82
CA ALA A 133 1.52 -13.11 5.24
C ALA A 133 2.37 -13.91 6.24
N SER A 134 3.68 -13.65 6.30
CA SER A 134 4.58 -14.26 7.29
C SER A 134 4.63 -13.48 8.61
N PHE A 135 3.93 -12.35 8.73
CA PHE A 135 3.92 -11.57 9.95
C PHE A 135 3.28 -12.36 11.10
N ASP A 136 4.06 -12.63 12.15
CA ASP A 136 3.58 -13.21 13.40
C ASP A 136 3.67 -12.16 14.51
N PRO A 137 2.53 -11.71 15.08
CA PRO A 137 2.52 -10.79 16.21
C PRO A 137 3.36 -11.28 17.41
N ALA A 138 3.51 -12.60 17.57
CA ALA A 138 4.30 -13.18 18.66
C ALA A 138 5.79 -12.80 18.59
N ASP A 139 6.31 -12.45 17.40
CA ASP A 139 7.70 -12.00 17.22
C ASP A 139 7.98 -10.68 17.95
N LEU A 140 6.94 -9.94 18.32
CA LEU A 140 7.02 -8.64 19.00
C LEU A 140 6.65 -8.71 20.48
N ASP A 141 6.26 -9.89 20.98
CA ASP A 141 5.75 -10.04 22.35
C ASP A 141 6.79 -9.58 23.38
N GLU A 142 8.07 -9.92 23.23
CA GLU A 142 9.11 -9.54 24.21
C GLU A 142 9.31 -8.01 24.29
N ASP A 143 9.45 -7.35 23.13
CA ASP A 143 9.68 -5.91 23.06
C ASP A 143 8.44 -5.13 23.50
N ALA A 144 7.25 -5.53 23.06
CA ALA A 144 5.99 -4.91 23.45
C ALA A 144 5.71 -5.06 24.95
N ASN A 145 5.94 -6.26 25.51
CA ASN A 145 5.77 -6.51 26.94
C ASN A 145 6.79 -5.70 27.76
N THR A 146 8.06 -5.69 27.36
CA THR A 146 9.10 -4.91 28.04
C THR A 146 8.74 -3.42 28.07
N TYR A 147 8.22 -2.89 26.95
CA TYR A 147 7.77 -1.50 26.88
C TYR A 147 6.57 -1.24 27.80
N MET A 148 5.55 -2.09 27.75
CA MET A 148 4.34 -1.95 28.55
C MET A 148 4.64 -2.05 30.06
N GLU A 149 5.47 -3.02 30.47
CA GLU A 149 5.91 -3.17 31.86
C GLU A 149 6.67 -1.93 32.35
N SER A 150 7.61 -1.42 31.55
CA SER A 150 8.38 -0.21 31.87
C SER A 150 7.46 0.99 32.05
N TYR A 151 6.51 1.20 31.14
CA TYR A 151 5.53 2.27 31.23
C TYR A 151 4.69 2.18 32.50
N LEU A 152 4.18 1.00 32.86
CA LEU A 152 3.37 0.81 34.06
C LEU A 152 4.15 1.11 35.35
N VAL A 153 5.40 0.66 35.43
CA VAL A 153 6.27 0.89 36.60
C VAL A 153 6.63 2.38 36.73
N GLU A 154 7.06 3.01 35.64
CA GLU A 154 7.47 4.42 35.65
C GLU A 154 6.31 5.38 35.92
N ASN A 155 5.08 4.98 35.60
CA ASN A 155 3.89 5.82 35.75
C ASN A 155 2.96 5.41 36.90
N GLN A 156 3.33 4.43 37.73
CA GLN A 156 2.43 3.80 38.71
C GLN A 156 1.61 4.80 39.55
N ASP A 157 2.26 5.80 40.15
CA ASP A 157 1.60 6.80 40.98
C ASP A 157 0.63 7.68 40.17
N ARG A 158 1.05 8.10 38.97
CA ARG A 158 0.23 8.90 38.05
C ARG A 158 -0.99 8.11 37.58
N LEU A 159 -0.81 6.84 37.22
CA LEU A 159 -1.88 5.96 36.78
C LEU A 159 -2.88 5.74 37.92
N THR A 160 -2.41 5.51 39.14
CA THR A 160 -3.27 5.37 40.33
C THR A 160 -4.14 6.62 40.53
N ALA A 161 -3.54 7.81 40.47
CA ALA A 161 -4.29 9.07 40.56
C ALA A 161 -5.29 9.24 39.41
N LEU A 162 -4.92 8.88 38.18
CA LEU A 162 -5.80 8.93 37.01
C LEU A 162 -7.02 8.01 37.17
N TYR A 163 -6.82 6.79 37.69
CA TYR A 163 -7.88 5.85 38.00
C TYR A 163 -8.85 6.39 39.06
N GLU A 164 -8.33 7.02 40.11
CA GLU A 164 -9.15 7.63 41.17
C GLU A 164 -9.94 8.85 40.68
N GLU A 165 -9.35 9.67 39.81
CA GLU A 165 -9.98 10.91 39.30
C GLU A 165 -11.04 10.62 38.23
N LYS A 166 -10.72 9.75 37.26
CA LYS A 166 -11.52 9.58 36.03
C LYS A 166 -12.29 8.26 35.96
N GLY A 167 -11.98 7.33 36.86
CA GLY A 167 -12.51 5.97 36.82
C GLY A 167 -11.81 5.09 35.77
N GLU A 168 -12.07 3.80 35.88
CA GLU A 168 -11.36 2.73 35.14
C GLU A 168 -11.41 2.90 33.62
N GLN A 169 -12.59 3.14 33.05
CA GLN A 169 -12.78 3.18 31.60
C GLN A 169 -12.02 4.34 30.93
N GLU A 170 -12.07 5.53 31.52
CA GLU A 170 -11.41 6.71 30.96
C GLU A 170 -9.89 6.66 31.19
N ALA A 171 -9.45 6.11 32.33
CA ALA A 171 -8.04 5.85 32.57
C ALA A 171 -7.47 4.85 31.56
N TYR A 172 -8.19 3.76 31.26
CA TYR A 172 -7.79 2.77 30.25
C TYR A 172 -7.62 3.40 28.86
N LYS A 173 -8.56 4.25 28.46
CA LYS A 173 -8.50 4.97 27.18
C LYS A 173 -7.25 5.86 27.09
N VAL A 174 -6.95 6.63 28.14
CA VAL A 174 -5.76 7.47 28.20
C VAL A 174 -4.47 6.64 28.09
N ILE A 175 -4.40 5.52 28.82
CA ILE A 175 -3.25 4.61 28.75
C ILE A 175 -3.07 4.06 27.33
N LEU A 176 -4.14 3.60 26.70
CA LEU A 176 -4.10 3.07 25.33
C LEU A 176 -3.65 4.14 24.32
N ASP A 177 -4.13 5.38 24.44
CA ASP A 177 -3.68 6.48 23.59
C ASP A 177 -2.19 6.78 23.79
N GLU A 178 -1.71 6.81 25.04
CA GLU A 178 -0.30 7.07 25.35
C GLU A 178 0.63 5.94 24.86
N LEU A 179 0.18 4.68 24.94
CA LEU A 179 0.92 3.51 24.48
C LEU A 179 0.83 3.27 22.97
N SER A 180 -0.18 3.82 22.30
CA SER A 180 -0.47 3.52 20.90
C SER A 180 0.71 3.79 19.97
N LYS A 181 1.23 5.02 19.98
CA LYS A 181 2.33 5.45 19.12
C LYS A 181 3.57 4.55 19.23
N PRO A 182 4.17 4.34 20.41
CA PRO A 182 5.38 3.52 20.53
C PRO A 182 5.15 2.05 20.14
N LEU A 183 3.97 1.49 20.43
CA LEU A 183 3.63 0.13 20.01
C LEU A 183 3.47 0.02 18.49
N PHE A 184 2.82 1.00 17.84
CA PHE A 184 2.73 1.05 16.39
C PHE A 184 4.09 1.32 15.73
N GLU A 185 4.96 2.14 16.32
CA GLU A 185 6.34 2.33 15.83
C GLU A 185 7.15 1.02 15.87
N LEU A 186 6.95 0.18 16.89
CA LEU A 186 7.55 -1.16 16.96
C LEU A 186 7.04 -2.05 15.81
N LEU A 187 5.73 -2.07 15.59
CA LEU A 187 5.10 -2.83 14.50
C LEU A 187 5.58 -2.35 13.13
N GLU A 188 5.63 -1.04 12.92
CA GLU A 188 6.13 -0.43 11.68
C GLU A 188 7.58 -0.83 11.40
N LYS A 189 8.43 -0.80 12.43
CA LYS A 189 9.83 -1.19 12.31
C LYS A 189 9.94 -2.64 11.86
N HIS A 190 9.21 -3.54 12.52
CA HIS A 190 9.24 -4.96 12.18
C HIS A 190 8.79 -5.22 10.74
N VAL A 191 7.70 -4.57 10.31
CA VAL A 191 7.21 -4.66 8.93
C VAL A 191 8.27 -4.17 7.93
N LYS A 192 8.97 -3.07 8.22
CA LYS A 192 9.98 -2.48 7.32
C LYS A 192 11.29 -3.25 7.30
N GLU A 193 11.77 -3.70 8.45
CA GLU A 193 13.16 -4.13 8.64
C GLU A 193 13.29 -5.65 8.78
N ASP A 194 12.34 -6.31 9.43
CA ASP A 194 12.48 -7.72 9.84
C ASP A 194 11.74 -8.68 8.91
N LEU A 195 10.61 -8.24 8.34
CA LEU A 195 9.88 -9.07 7.39
C LEU A 195 10.71 -9.31 6.12
N PRO A 196 10.74 -10.57 5.62
CA PRO A 196 11.45 -10.89 4.40
C PRO A 196 10.76 -10.25 3.19
N ASP A 197 11.56 -9.95 2.18
CA ASP A 197 11.04 -9.55 0.88
C ASP A 197 10.59 -10.79 0.10
N ILE A 198 9.48 -10.66 -0.63
CA ILE A 198 8.94 -11.66 -1.54
C ILE A 198 8.81 -11.07 -2.93
N THR A 199 9.21 -11.84 -3.94
CA THR A 199 9.08 -11.47 -5.35
C THR A 199 7.95 -12.26 -5.99
N TYR A 200 7.04 -11.54 -6.65
CA TYR A 200 5.98 -12.11 -7.45
C TYR A 200 6.26 -11.90 -8.93
N LYS A 201 6.06 -12.94 -9.72
CA LYS A 201 6.00 -12.84 -11.17
C LYS A 201 4.56 -12.94 -11.61
N VAL A 202 4.07 -11.93 -12.31
CA VAL A 202 2.68 -11.88 -12.79
C VAL A 202 2.63 -11.63 -14.29
N ARG A 203 1.63 -12.21 -14.93
CA ARG A 203 1.23 -11.84 -16.30
C ARG A 203 -0.09 -11.13 -16.25
N LEU A 204 -0.12 -9.92 -16.77
CA LEU A 204 -1.30 -9.09 -16.94
C LEU A 204 -1.77 -9.16 -18.38
N ARG A 205 -3.07 -9.34 -18.59
CA ARG A 205 -3.70 -9.14 -19.89
C ARG A 205 -4.30 -7.75 -19.94
N VAL A 206 -3.85 -6.97 -20.91
CA VAL A 206 -4.34 -5.63 -21.20
C VAL A 206 -5.18 -5.70 -22.46
N GLU A 207 -6.45 -5.28 -22.38
CA GLU A 207 -7.38 -5.27 -23.51
C GLU A 207 -7.89 -3.87 -23.78
N LYS A 208 -8.07 -3.54 -25.06
CA LYS A 208 -8.67 -2.28 -25.48
C LYS A 208 -10.19 -2.39 -25.41
N GLN A 209 -10.81 -1.61 -24.53
CA GLN A 209 -12.26 -1.54 -24.31
C GLN A 209 -12.70 -0.08 -24.44
N ASN A 210 -13.67 0.21 -25.32
CA ASN A 210 -14.19 1.58 -25.54
C ASN A 210 -13.08 2.63 -25.78
N ASP A 211 -12.08 2.28 -26.60
CA ASP A 211 -10.88 3.07 -26.90
C ASP A 211 -9.87 3.28 -25.76
N GLU A 212 -10.10 2.68 -24.60
CA GLU A 212 -9.21 2.70 -23.43
C GLU A 212 -8.51 1.35 -23.25
N TRP A 213 -7.26 1.35 -22.79
CA TRP A 213 -6.53 0.13 -22.48
C TRP A 213 -6.67 -0.17 -20.99
N LEU A 214 -7.20 -1.34 -20.65
CA LEU A 214 -7.44 -1.76 -19.26
C LEU A 214 -6.83 -3.12 -18.99
N ILE A 215 -6.31 -3.29 -17.78
CA ILE A 215 -5.92 -4.60 -17.25
C ILE A 215 -7.20 -5.39 -16.96
N THR A 216 -7.39 -6.51 -17.64
CA THR A 216 -8.61 -7.33 -17.52
C THR A 216 -8.39 -8.62 -16.77
N LYS A 217 -7.16 -9.13 -16.76
CA LYS A 217 -6.79 -10.38 -16.08
C LYS A 217 -5.35 -10.31 -15.59
N SER A 218 -5.10 -11.03 -14.51
CA SER A 218 -3.78 -11.29 -13.97
C SER A 218 -3.64 -12.77 -13.61
N GLU A 219 -2.44 -13.30 -13.74
CA GLU A 219 -2.08 -14.64 -13.28
C GLU A 219 -0.70 -14.62 -12.64
N ILE A 220 -0.56 -15.28 -11.49
CA ILE A 220 0.75 -15.55 -10.88
C ILE A 220 1.44 -16.61 -11.74
N MET A 221 2.69 -16.34 -12.10
CA MET A 221 3.53 -17.24 -12.87
C MET A 221 4.44 -18.02 -11.93
N ASN A 222 4.24 -19.34 -11.87
CA ASN A 222 5.14 -20.28 -11.19
C ASN A 222 6.43 -20.51 -11.99
#